data_AF-A0A2E7LFD4-F1
#
_entry.id   AF-A0A2E7LFD4-F1
#
_cell.length_a   1.000
_cell.length_b   1.000
_cell.length_c   1.000
_cell.angle_alpha   90.00
_cell.angle_beta   90.00
_cell.angle_gamma   90.00
#
_symmetry.space_group_name_H-M   'P 1'
#
loop_
_entity.id
_entity.type
_entity.pdbx_description
1 polymer ?
#
loop_
_entity_poly.entity_id
_entity_poly.type
_entity_poly.pdbx_seq_one_letter_code
_entity_poly.pdbx_strand_id
1 'polypeptide(L)' 'MVKPHLRLHSGSLDSPPAADPAACNSVQVPLGLVFPILADCLESDRTWLRDFEDESVTISADLYDIILAHQHFHRPSA' A
#
# COMPACT_ATOMS: atom_id res chain seq x y z
N MET A 1 -30.28 -17.95 -4.95
CA MET A 1 -29.48 -16.86 -5.53
C MET A 1 -29.17 -15.87 -4.41
N VAL A 2 -27.98 -15.97 -3.81
CA VAL A 2 -27.64 -15.26 -2.56
C VAL A 2 -27.13 -13.86 -2.94
N LYS A 3 -27.84 -12.82 -2.50
CA LYS A 3 -27.46 -11.42 -2.75
C LYS A 3 -26.42 -11.01 -1.72
N PRO A 4 -25.21 -10.56 -2.11
CA PRO A 4 -24.22 -10.08 -1.16
C PRO A 4 -24.67 -8.73 -0.59
N HIS A 5 -24.87 -8.67 0.73
CA HIS A 5 -25.20 -7.44 1.45
C HIS A 5 -23.92 -6.82 2.02
N LEU A 6 -23.36 -5.83 1.32
CA LEU A 6 -22.25 -5.06 1.87
C LEU A 6 -22.80 -4.12 2.96
N ARG A 7 -22.33 -4.25 4.20
CA ARG A 7 -22.66 -3.33 5.29
C ARG A 7 -21.53 -2.30 5.39
N LEU A 8 -21.80 -1.09 4.91
CA LEU A 8 -20.88 0.04 5.03
C LEU A 8 -20.90 0.56 6.47
N HIS A 9 -19.75 0.56 7.14
CA HIS A 9 -19.56 1.17 8.44
C HIS A 9 -18.97 2.58 8.28
N SER A 10 -19.79 3.60 8.49
CA SER A 10 -19.34 5.00 8.51
C SER A 10 -18.85 5.35 9.92
N GLY A 11 -17.53 5.37 10.13
CA GLY A 11 -16.92 5.94 11.32
C GLY A 11 -16.55 7.40 11.05
N SER A 12 -17.36 8.34 11.52
CA SER A 12 -16.99 9.76 11.57
C SER A 12 -16.16 9.99 12.83
N LEU A 13 -14.95 10.55 12.67
CA LEU A 13 -14.31 11.32 13.72
C LEU A 13 -13.40 12.37 13.08
N ASP A 14 -13.73 13.62 13.38
CA ASP A 14 -12.92 14.84 13.31
C ASP A 14 -12.30 15.29 11.97
N SER A 15 -12.75 16.46 11.53
CA SER A 15 -12.29 17.18 10.34
C SER A 15 -11.15 18.15 10.66
N PRO A 16 -10.08 18.16 9.85
CA PRO A 16 -9.34 19.36 9.48
C PRO A 16 -9.49 19.64 7.96
N PRO A 17 -9.02 20.80 7.45
CA PRO A 17 -9.72 21.56 6.42
C PRO A 17 -9.53 21.00 5.00
N ALA A 18 -10.64 20.98 4.25
CA ALA A 18 -10.74 20.96 2.78
C ALA A 18 -9.61 20.24 2.04
N ALA A 19 -9.56 18.91 2.13
CA ALA A 19 -8.85 18.08 1.17
C ALA A 19 -9.73 17.84 -0.06
N ASP A 20 -9.14 17.92 -1.25
CA ASP A 20 -9.76 17.65 -2.53
C ASP A 20 -10.67 16.41 -2.50
N PRO A 21 -11.89 16.46 -3.06
CA PRO A 21 -12.83 15.32 -3.06
C PRO A 21 -12.34 14.11 -3.87
N ALA A 22 -11.18 14.21 -4.54
CA ALA A 22 -10.50 13.11 -5.22
C ALA A 22 -9.51 12.34 -4.33
N ALA A 23 -9.20 12.81 -3.12
CA ALA A 23 -8.14 12.27 -2.26
C ALA A 23 -8.56 11.06 -1.39
N CYS A 24 -9.85 10.71 -1.36
CA CYS A 24 -10.41 9.74 -0.40
C CYS A 24 -10.63 8.34 -1.00
N ASN A 25 -9.66 7.78 -1.73
CA ASN A 25 -9.68 6.35 -2.10
C ASN A 25 -8.41 5.60 -1.66
N SER A 26 -7.76 6.07 -0.59
CA SER A 26 -6.65 5.36 0.04
C SER A 26 -7.16 4.60 1.27
N VAL A 27 -6.72 3.35 1.43
CA VAL A 27 -7.04 2.51 2.59
C VAL A 27 -5.74 2.27 3.35
N GLN A 28 -5.72 2.63 4.63
CA GLN A 28 -4.60 2.29 5.50
C GLN A 28 -4.72 0.83 5.93
N VAL A 29 -3.71 0.03 5.60
CA VAL A 29 -3.62 -1.38 5.97
C VAL A 29 -2.24 -1.66 6.57
N PRO A 30 -2.14 -2.55 7.55
CA PRO A 30 -0.85 -2.97 8.09
C PRO A 30 0.06 -3.56 7.01
N LEU A 31 1.32 -3.13 6.97
CA LEU A 31 2.30 -3.63 6.00
C LEU A 31 2.43 -5.16 6.04
N GLY A 32 2.36 -5.75 7.24
CA GLY A 32 2.43 -7.21 7.42
C GLY A 32 1.27 -7.99 6.78
N LEU A 33 0.16 -7.34 6.42
CA LEU A 33 -0.90 -7.95 5.64
C LEU A 33 -0.66 -7.83 4.13
N VAL A 34 -0.05 -6.72 3.69
CA VAL A 34 0.15 -6.42 2.26
C VAL A 34 1.40 -7.12 1.72
N PHE A 35 2.51 -7.06 2.45
CA PHE A 35 3.82 -7.52 1.97
C PHE A 35 3.84 -9.00 1.55
N PRO A 36 3.22 -9.94 2.30
CA PRO A 36 3.18 -11.35 1.87
C PRO A 36 2.40 -11.56 0.57
N ILE A 37 1.33 -10.80 0.34
CA ILE A 37 0.51 -10.89 -0.87
C ILE A 37 1.29 -10.35 -2.08
N LEU A 38 1.99 -9.23 -1.89
CA LEU A 38 2.86 -8.68 -2.94
C LEU A 38 4.01 -9.63 -3.28
N ALA A 39 4.62 -10.26 -2.27
CA ALA A 39 5.66 -11.26 -2.47
C ALA A 39 5.15 -12.48 -3.25
N ASP A 40 3.98 -13.02 -2.89
CA ASP A 40 3.35 -14.13 -3.62
C ASP A 40 3.01 -13.76 -5.07
N CYS A 41 2.51 -12.54 -5.29
CA CYS A 41 2.23 -12.02 -6.63
C CYS A 41 3.49 -11.88 -7.49
N LEU A 42 4.61 -11.46 -6.90
CA LEU A 42 5.91 -11.38 -7.58
C LEU A 42 6.43 -12.77 -7.96
N GLU A 43 6.36 -13.74 -7.04
CA GLU A 43 6.78 -15.13 -7.31
C GLU A 43 5.89 -15.82 -8.35
N SER A 44 4.60 -15.46 -8.38
CA SER A 44 3.60 -16.02 -9.30
C SER A 44 3.47 -15.28 -10.63
N ASP A 45 4.32 -14.29 -10.90
CA ASP A 45 4.32 -13.43 -12.10
C ASP A 45 2.92 -12.87 -12.44
N ARG A 46 2.19 -12.40 -11.42
CA ARG A 46 0.84 -11.87 -11.58
C ARG A 46 0.90 -10.54 -12.33
N THR A 47 0.31 -10.49 -13.51
CA THR A 47 0.33 -9.30 -14.38
C THR A 47 -0.32 -8.07 -13.77
N TRP A 48 -1.28 -8.21 -12.86
CA TRP A 48 -1.97 -7.07 -12.24
C TRP A 48 -1.06 -6.22 -11.36
N LEU A 49 0.05 -6.76 -10.83
CA LEU A 49 0.98 -5.96 -10.04
C LEU A 49 1.69 -4.89 -10.88
N ARG A 50 1.85 -5.12 -12.20
CA ARG A 50 2.45 -4.16 -13.13
C ARG A 50 1.62 -2.90 -13.31
N ASP A 51 0.30 -2.99 -13.09
CA ASP A 51 -0.58 -1.83 -13.18
C ASP A 51 -0.28 -0.78 -12.08
N PHE A 52 0.48 -1.17 -11.05
CA PHE A 52 0.88 -0.33 -9.91
C PHE A 52 2.36 0.10 -9.95
N GLU A 53 3.09 -0.18 -11.03
CA GLU A 53 4.54 0.10 -11.14
C GLU A 53 4.88 1.59 -10.99
N ASP A 54 4.02 2.47 -11.53
CA ASP A 54 4.19 3.93 -11.48
C ASP A 54 3.52 4.58 -10.26
N GLU A 55 2.87 3.81 -9.38
CA GLU A 55 2.12 4.34 -8.24
C GLU A 55 3.03 4.63 -7.04
N SER A 56 2.86 5.82 -6.45
CA SER A 56 3.59 6.21 -5.25
C SER A 56 2.93 5.64 -3.99
N VAL A 57 3.68 4.88 -3.19
CA VAL A 57 3.24 4.38 -1.88
C VAL A 57 3.78 5.28 -0.77
N THR A 58 2.91 5.68 0.16
CA THR A 58 3.33 6.39 1.38
C THR A 58 3.72 5.37 2.45
N ILE A 59 4.98 5.45 2.92
CA ILE A 59 5.50 4.65 4.03
C ILE A 59 6.00 5.55 5.16
N SER A 60 6.10 5.01 6.37
CA SER A 60 6.71 5.71 7.51
C SER A 60 8.18 6.01 7.23
N ALA A 61 8.69 7.13 7.74
CA ALA A 61 10.09 7.53 7.60
C ALA A 61 11.06 6.44 8.10
N ASP A 62 10.78 5.82 9.25
CA ASP A 62 11.62 4.76 9.81
C ASP A 62 11.78 3.55 8.85
N LEU A 63 10.69 3.16 8.18
CA LEU A 63 10.70 2.07 7.19
C LEU A 63 11.48 2.47 5.93
N TYR A 64 11.34 3.71 5.49
CA TYR A 64 12.09 4.22 4.35
C TYR A 64 13.60 4.16 4.60
N ASP A 65 14.05 4.59 5.78
CA ASP A 65 15.47 4.55 6.17
C ASP A 65 16.01 3.10 6.18
N ILE A 66 15.22 2.14 6.66
CA ILE A 66 15.59 0.71 6.65
C ILE A 66 15.73 0.18 5.22
N ILE A 67 14.80 0.53 4.32
CA ILE A 67 14.85 0.12 2.92
C ILE A 67 16.09 0.71 2.23
N LEU A 68 16.38 1.99 2.45
CA LEU A 68 17.57 2.64 1.92
C LEU A 68 18.85 1.96 2.42
N ALA A 69 18.94 1.69 3.72
CA ALA A 69 20.07 0.99 4.31
C ALA A 69 20.26 -0.39 3.66
N HIS A 70 19.18 -1.17 3.53
CA HIS A 70 19.21 -2.48 2.88
C HIS A 70 19.73 -2.37 1.43
N GLN A 71 19.20 -1.45 0.62
CA GLN A 71 19.68 -1.25 -0.76
C GLN A 71 21.16 -0.88 -0.83
N HIS A 72 21.66 -0.08 0.12
CA HIS A 72 23.06 0.30 0.18
C HIS A 72 23.98 -0.90 0.44
N PHE A 73 23.59 -1.80 1.35
CA PHE A 73 24.36 -3.02 1.64
C PHE A 73 24.28 -4.09 0.54
N HIS A 74 23.21 -4.06 -0.26
CA HIS A 74 23.01 -5.00 -1.36
C HIS A 74 23.51 -4.48 -2.72
N ARG A 75 23.99 -3.23 -2.80
CA ARG A 75 24.65 -2.73 -4.01
C ARG A 75 26.09 -3.26 -4.04
N PRO A 76 26.48 -4.10 -5.01
CA PRO A 76 27.88 -4.48 -5.17
C PRO A 76 28.69 -3.19 -5.33
N SER A 77 29.57 -2.92 -4.39
CA SER A 77 30.52 -1.81 -4.49
C SER A 77 31.40 -2.09 -5.71
N ALA A 78 31.22 -1.31 -6.77
CA ALA A 78 32.09 -1.29 -7.95
C ALA A 78 33.28 -0.37 -7.70
#